data_AF-A0A6L9F240-F1
#
_entry.id   AF-A0A6L9F240-F1
#
_cell.length_a   1.000
_cell.length_b   1.000
_cell.length_c   1.000
_cell.angle_alpha   90.00
_cell.angle_beta   90.00
_cell.angle_gamma   90.00
#
_symmetry.space_group_name_H-M   'P 1'
#
loop_
_entity.id
_entity.type
_entity.pdbx_description
1 polymer ?
#
loop_
_entity_poly.entity_id
_entity_poly.type
_entity_poly.pdbx_seq_one_letter_code
_entity_poly.pdbx_strand_id
1 'polypeptide(L)'
;MTRTGYSGKPLYLKLGIKETHRTLLINPPDEYMDWLEIPFKVTKPSPGELADVIHIFSKEEKLLKESLTKYLPLLQQDGMIWVSWPKKASKVETDITEDTVRKNVFPLGLVDIKVCSVSEVWSGLKVVIRKENRK
;
A
#
# COMPACT_ATOMS: atom_id res chain seq x y z
N MET A 1 -1.34 9.57 24.21
CA MET A 1 -0.75 9.87 22.90
C MET A 1 -1.85 10.43 22.02
N THR A 2 -1.68 11.66 21.58
CA THR A 2 -2.74 12.50 21.00
C THR A 2 -3.09 12.03 19.59
N ARG A 3 -4.34 11.61 19.42
CA ARG A 3 -4.98 11.31 18.13
C ARG A 3 -5.14 12.60 17.34
N THR A 4 -4.41 12.75 16.24
CA THR A 4 -4.62 13.86 15.30
C THR A 4 -5.13 13.27 13.98
N GLY A 5 -6.33 13.67 13.54
CA GLY A 5 -6.73 13.56 12.13
C GLY A 5 -7.46 12.29 11.61
N TYR A 6 -7.91 11.34 12.43
CA TYR A 6 -8.50 10.09 11.90
C TYR A 6 -10.01 9.98 12.20
N SER A 7 -10.77 9.66 11.15
CA SER A 7 -12.21 9.36 11.09
C SER A 7 -12.73 8.22 12.01
N GLY A 8 -12.23 8.08 13.25
CA GLY A 8 -12.62 7.10 14.27
C GLY A 8 -12.31 5.63 13.96
N LYS A 9 -12.12 5.26 12.69
CA LYS A 9 -11.91 3.88 12.24
C LYS A 9 -10.42 3.49 12.28
N PRO A 10 -10.09 2.31 12.83
CA PRO A 10 -8.77 1.67 12.71
C PRO A 10 -8.22 1.70 11.29
N LEU A 11 -6.90 1.85 11.14
CA LEU A 11 -6.25 1.96 9.84
C LEU A 11 -6.47 0.73 8.96
N TYR A 12 -6.48 -0.50 9.51
CA TYR A 12 -6.71 -1.71 8.72
C TYR A 12 -8.05 -1.69 7.97
N LEU A 13 -9.11 -1.12 8.55
CA LEU A 13 -10.41 -0.96 7.89
C LEU A 13 -10.32 0.04 6.73
N LYS A 14 -9.53 1.11 6.88
CA LYS A 14 -9.29 2.10 5.82
C LYS A 14 -8.55 1.46 4.65
N LEU A 15 -7.53 0.67 4.96
CA LEU A 15 -6.74 -0.07 3.98
C LEU A 15 -7.50 -1.25 3.38
N GLY A 16 -8.60 -1.69 4.01
CA GLY A 16 -9.39 -2.84 3.56
C GLY A 16 -8.67 -4.18 3.77
N ILE A 17 -7.79 -4.24 4.77
CA ILE A 17 -7.09 -5.47 5.18
C ILE A 17 -8.05 -6.30 6.05
N LYS A 18 -8.07 -7.62 5.84
CA LYS A 18 -8.93 -8.57 6.55
C LYS A 18 -8.09 -9.70 7.10
N GLU A 19 -8.60 -10.40 8.11
CA GLU A 19 -7.94 -11.59 8.71
C GLU A 19 -7.65 -12.69 7.68
N THR A 20 -8.53 -12.85 6.70
CA THR A 20 -8.39 -13.84 5.63
C THR A 20 -7.39 -13.45 4.55
N HIS A 21 -6.86 -12.22 4.55
CA HIS A 21 -5.93 -11.77 3.51
C HIS A 21 -4.49 -12.22 3.81
N ARG A 22 -3.84 -12.77 2.79
CA ARG A 22 -2.38 -12.89 2.73
C ARG A 22 -1.83 -11.53 2.32
N THR A 23 -1.04 -10.94 3.21
CA THR A 23 -0.54 -9.58 3.09
C THR A 23 0.98 -9.57 2.98
N LEU A 24 1.50 -8.94 1.93
CA LEU A 24 2.92 -8.62 1.80
C LEU A 24 3.16 -7.16 2.16
N LEU A 25 4.04 -6.92 3.13
CA LEU A 25 4.47 -5.60 3.54
C LEU A 25 5.91 -5.38 3.04
N ILE A 26 6.10 -4.36 2.22
CA ILE A 26 7.39 -4.05 1.58
C ILE A 26 7.91 -2.74 2.16
N ASN A 27 9.05 -2.83 2.84
CA ASN A 27 9.72 -1.73 3.53
C ASN A 27 8.83 -0.92 4.50
N PRO A 28 7.94 -1.55 5.29
CA PRO A 28 7.09 -0.79 6.20
C PRO A 28 7.93 -0.02 7.23
N PRO A 29 7.48 1.17 7.66
CA PRO A 29 8.02 1.81 8.86
C PRO A 29 7.92 0.89 10.08
N ASP A 30 8.83 1.04 11.04
CA ASP A 30 8.89 0.19 12.24
C ASP A 30 7.57 0.22 13.04
N GLU A 31 6.93 1.37 13.11
CA GLU A 31 5.68 1.58 13.86
C GLU A 31 4.42 1.19 13.07
N TYR A 32 4.56 0.73 11.82
CA TYR A 32 3.42 0.49 10.93
C TYR A 32 2.44 -0.56 11.48
N MET A 33 2.97 -1.60 12.15
CA MET A 33 2.14 -2.63 12.76
C MET A 33 1.26 -2.08 13.90
N ASP A 34 1.75 -1.07 14.63
CA ASP A 34 0.97 -0.40 15.67
C ASP A 34 -0.11 0.50 15.06
N TRP A 35 0.23 1.24 14.00
CA TRP A 35 -0.72 2.11 13.30
C TRP A 35 -1.89 1.35 12.67
N LEU A 36 -1.65 0.10 12.27
CA LEU A 36 -2.63 -0.75 11.64
C LEU A 36 -3.85 -1.01 12.54
N GLU A 37 -3.66 -1.06 13.86
CA GLU A 37 -4.70 -1.33 14.86
C GLU A 37 -5.47 -2.64 14.55
N ILE A 38 -4.76 -3.67 14.08
CA ILE A 38 -5.34 -4.95 13.68
C ILE A 38 -5.62 -5.84 14.92
N PRO A 39 -6.82 -6.45 15.05
CA PRO A 39 -7.13 -7.39 16.12
C PRO A 39 -6.76 -8.86 15.83
N PHE A 40 -6.15 -9.14 14.68
CA PHE A 40 -5.73 -10.46 14.20
C PHE A 40 -4.24 -10.51 13.84
N LYS A 41 -3.71 -11.68 13.46
CA LYS A 41 -2.34 -11.79 12.95
C LYS A 41 -2.32 -11.54 11.45
N VAL A 42 -1.38 -10.73 10.99
CA VAL A 42 -1.13 -10.56 9.56
C VAL A 42 -0.51 -11.85 9.01
N THR A 43 -1.23 -12.52 8.11
CA THR A 43 -0.76 -13.72 7.43
C THR A 43 0.08 -13.33 6.22
N LYS A 44 1.28 -13.89 6.09
CA LYS A 44 2.10 -13.75 4.87
C LYS A 44 1.77 -14.88 3.89
N PRO A 45 1.80 -14.65 2.57
CA PRO A 45 1.70 -15.74 1.60
C PRO A 45 2.84 -16.76 1.79
N SER A 46 2.53 -18.04 1.66
CA SER A 46 3.52 -19.12 1.58
C SER A 46 4.23 -19.10 0.22
N PRO A 47 5.37 -19.79 0.06
CA PRO A 47 6.01 -19.94 -1.25
C PRO A 47 5.03 -20.49 -2.30
N GLY A 48 4.88 -19.78 -3.41
CA GLY A 48 3.95 -20.13 -4.49
C GLY A 48 2.53 -19.57 -4.34
N GLU A 49 2.18 -18.98 -3.19
CA GLU A 49 0.91 -18.29 -3.02
C GLU A 49 0.98 -16.83 -3.47
N LEU A 50 -0.13 -16.34 -4.03
CA LEU A 50 -0.32 -14.93 -4.35
C LEU A 50 -0.89 -14.18 -3.14
N ALA A 51 -0.52 -12.91 -3.02
CA ALA A 51 -1.00 -12.00 -2.00
C ALA A 51 -2.34 -11.35 -2.39
N ASP A 52 -3.23 -11.23 -1.42
CA ASP A 52 -4.50 -10.50 -1.55
C ASP A 52 -4.26 -8.99 -1.36
N VAL A 53 -3.25 -8.64 -0.56
CA VAL A 53 -2.80 -7.26 -0.31
C VAL A 53 -1.29 -7.17 -0.42
N ILE A 54 -0.79 -6.21 -1.20
CA ILE A 54 0.62 -5.80 -1.15
C ILE A 54 0.67 -4.34 -0.72
N HIS A 55 1.41 -4.02 0.33
CA HIS A 55 1.60 -2.64 0.76
C HIS A 55 3.08 -2.25 0.62
N ILE A 56 3.35 -1.35 -0.31
CA ILE A 56 4.69 -0.87 -0.65
C ILE A 56 4.89 0.51 -0.03
N PHE A 57 5.95 0.67 0.74
CA PHE A 57 6.42 1.96 1.21
C PHE A 57 7.70 2.32 0.46
N SER A 58 7.74 3.54 -0.10
CA SER A 58 8.94 4.06 -0.73
C SER A 58 9.07 5.55 -0.52
N LYS A 59 10.32 6.03 -0.46
CA LYS A 59 10.67 7.45 -0.48
C LYS A 59 11.21 7.89 -1.84
N GLU A 60 11.60 6.92 -2.67
CA GLU A 60 12.26 7.15 -3.97
C GLU A 60 11.47 6.47 -5.11
N GLU A 61 11.25 7.19 -6.20
CA GLU A 61 10.53 6.71 -7.39
C GLU A 61 11.23 5.48 -7.97
N LYS A 62 12.56 5.49 -7.98
CA LYS A 62 13.37 4.35 -8.45
C LYS A 62 13.06 3.06 -7.69
N LEU A 63 13.10 3.11 -6.36
CA LEU A 63 12.81 1.96 -5.50
C LEU A 63 11.34 1.53 -5.58
N LEU A 64 10.43 2.48 -5.83
CA LEU A 64 9.03 2.17 -6.11
C LEU A 64 8.88 1.35 -7.40
N LYS A 65 9.54 1.75 -8.50
CA LYS A 65 9.53 1.01 -9.77
C LYS A 65 10.06 -0.41 -9.62
N GLU A 66 11.19 -0.57 -8.92
CA GLU A 66 11.78 -1.88 -8.64
C GLU A 66 10.82 -2.76 -7.83
N SER A 67 10.20 -2.19 -6.79
CA SER A 67 9.22 -2.90 -5.96
C SER A 67 7.97 -3.30 -6.76
N LEU A 68 7.40 -2.40 -7.56
CA LEU A 68 6.24 -2.71 -8.41
C LEU A 68 6.57 -3.83 -9.39
N THR A 69 7.72 -3.77 -10.06
CA THR A 69 8.18 -4.80 -11.00
C THR A 69 8.33 -6.16 -10.32
N LYS A 70 8.90 -6.18 -9.10
CA LYS A 70 9.17 -7.41 -8.35
C LYS A 70 7.92 -8.04 -7.75
N TYR A 71 7.00 -7.23 -7.21
CA TYR A 71 5.91 -7.72 -6.37
C TYR A 71 4.55 -7.77 -7.08
N LEU A 72 4.32 -7.00 -8.16
CA LEU A 72 3.07 -7.08 -8.92
C LEU A 72 2.75 -8.51 -9.43
N PRO A 73 3.70 -9.30 -9.94
CA PRO A 73 3.42 -10.69 -10.35
C PRO A 73 2.94 -11.60 -9.21
N LEU A 74 3.13 -11.19 -7.95
CA LEU A 74 2.70 -11.93 -6.77
C LEU A 74 1.30 -11.52 -6.28
N LEU A 75 0.62 -10.60 -6.98
CA LEU A 75 -0.71 -10.15 -6.60
C LEU A 75 -1.81 -11.08 -7.16
N GLN A 76 -2.82 -11.37 -6.35
CA GLN A 76 -4.06 -11.98 -6.83
C GLN A 76 -4.76 -11.09 -7.87
N GLN A 77 -5.51 -11.71 -8.80
CA GLN A 77 -6.17 -10.98 -9.89
C GLN A 77 -7.18 -9.93 -9.38
N ASP A 78 -7.85 -10.21 -8.27
CA ASP A 78 -8.77 -9.31 -7.57
C ASP A 78 -8.14 -8.62 -6.34
N GLY A 79 -6.84 -8.81 -6.13
CA GLY A 79 -6.07 -8.23 -5.05
C GLY A 79 -5.88 -6.71 -5.18
N MET A 80 -5.25 -6.13 -4.17
CA MET A 80 -4.94 -4.70 -4.14
C MET A 80 -3.50 -4.40 -3.76
N ILE A 81 -2.96 -3.35 -4.37
CA ILE A 81 -1.69 -2.75 -3.94
C ILE A 81 -2.00 -1.42 -3.26
N TRP A 82 -1.40 -1.19 -2.11
CA TRP A 82 -1.25 0.13 -1.54
C TRP A 82 0.17 0.61 -1.77
N VAL A 83 0.33 1.80 -2.36
CA VAL A 83 1.62 2.47 -2.47
C VAL A 83 1.60 3.65 -1.52
N SER A 84 2.56 3.69 -0.60
CA SER A 84 2.70 4.73 0.42
C SER A 84 4.00 5.49 0.28
N TRP A 85 3.91 6.81 0.38
CA TRP A 85 5.05 7.74 0.29
C TRP A 85 4.92 8.86 1.33
N PRO A 86 6.03 9.51 1.72
CA PRO A 86 5.96 10.63 2.66
C PRO A 86 5.17 11.80 2.09
N LYS A 87 4.31 12.41 2.91
CA LYS A 87 3.60 13.64 2.58
C LYS A 87 4.61 14.77 2.42
N LYS A 88 4.35 15.69 1.49
CA LYS A 88 5.13 16.93 1.33
C LYS A 88 5.25 17.73 2.64
N ALA A 89 4.21 17.72 3.48
CA ALA A 89 4.21 18.42 4.77
C ALA A 89 5.03 17.74 5.88
N SER A 90 5.45 16.48 5.71
CA SER A 90 6.14 15.70 6.74
C SER A 90 7.62 16.07 6.93
N LYS A 91 8.18 16.90 6.03
CA LYS A 91 9.62 17.25 5.97
C LYS A 91 10.57 16.06 5.75
N VAL A 92 10.04 14.86 5.49
CA VAL A 92 10.81 13.71 5.02
C VAL A 92 11.06 13.88 3.53
N GLU A 93 12.31 13.77 3.11
CA GLU A 93 12.70 13.87 1.71
C GLU A 93 12.09 12.73 0.88
N THR A 94 11.50 13.09 -0.25
CA THR A 94 10.95 12.15 -1.23
C THR A 94 10.79 12.83 -2.59
N ASP A 95 10.98 12.07 -3.66
CA ASP A 95 10.67 12.45 -5.04
C ASP A 95 9.30 11.93 -5.51
N ILE A 96 8.54 11.28 -4.60
CA ILE A 96 7.25 10.68 -4.90
C ILE A 96 6.11 11.65 -4.58
N THR A 97 5.21 11.80 -5.55
CA THR A 97 3.90 12.43 -5.39
C THR A 97 2.81 11.44 -5.81
N GLU A 98 1.54 11.80 -5.58
CA GLU A 98 0.42 11.00 -6.08
C GLU A 98 0.49 10.78 -7.59
N ASP A 99 0.88 11.82 -8.34
CA ASP A 99 1.05 11.75 -9.79
C ASP A 99 2.24 10.88 -10.19
N THR A 100 3.34 10.94 -9.43
CA THR A 100 4.47 10.03 -9.62
C THR A 100 4.04 8.58 -9.45
N VAL A 101 3.20 8.26 -8.44
CA VAL A 101 2.66 6.91 -8.27
C VAL A 101 1.79 6.51 -9.46
N ARG A 102 0.83 7.34 -9.88
CA ARG A 102 -0.05 7.08 -11.03
C ARG A 102 0.74 6.81 -12.32
N LYS A 103 1.75 7.63 -12.60
CA LYS A 103 2.66 7.47 -13.75
C LYS A 103 3.32 6.10 -13.76
N ASN A 104 3.63 5.53 -12.60
CA ASN A 104 4.31 4.25 -12.47
C ASN A 104 3.38 3.04 -12.50
N VAL A 105 2.15 3.17 -12.00
CA VAL A 105 1.21 2.05 -11.89
C VAL A 105 0.34 1.87 -13.14
N PHE A 106 -0.02 2.95 -13.85
CA PHE A 106 -0.90 2.85 -15.01
C PHE A 106 -0.34 2.03 -16.18
N PRO A 107 0.95 2.19 -16.57
CA PRO A 107 1.54 1.36 -17.63
C PRO A 107 1.60 -0.13 -17.27
N LEU A 108 1.51 -0.47 -15.98
CA LEU A 108 1.47 -1.85 -15.49
C LEU A 108 0.06 -2.46 -15.52
N GLY A 109 -0.91 -1.77 -16.13
CA GLY A 109 -2.30 -2.24 -16.20
C GLY A 109 -3.09 -2.07 -14.91
N LEU A 110 -2.59 -1.25 -13.97
CA LEU A 110 -3.28 -0.91 -12.73
C LEU A 110 -4.15 0.34 -12.92
N VAL A 111 -5.12 0.51 -12.03
CA VAL A 111 -5.96 1.70 -11.92
C VAL A 111 -6.08 2.11 -10.44
N ASP A 112 -6.09 3.41 -10.18
CA ASP A 112 -6.27 3.94 -8.83
C ASP A 112 -7.73 3.93 -8.40
N ILE A 113 -7.94 3.77 -7.10
CA ILE A 113 -9.26 3.63 -6.49
C ILE A 113 -9.51 4.74 -5.48
N LYS A 114 -8.58 4.92 -4.53
CA LYS A 114 -8.71 5.93 -3.48
C LYS A 114 -7.36 6.24 -2.85
N VAL A 115 -7.20 7.49 -2.43
CA VAL A 115 -6.12 7.92 -1.55
C VAL A 115 -6.57 7.88 -0.09
N CYS A 116 -5.64 7.64 0.84
CA CYS A 116 -5.87 7.87 2.27
C CYS A 116 -4.60 8.33 2.98
N SER A 117 -4.78 8.93 4.15
CA SER A 117 -3.69 9.15 5.09
C SER A 117 -3.42 7.84 5.84
N VAL A 118 -2.17 7.36 5.79
CA VAL A 118 -1.71 6.14 6.48
C VAL A 118 -1.17 6.47 7.87
N SER A 119 -0.44 7.58 7.98
CA SER A 119 -0.07 8.19 9.26
C SER A 119 0.05 9.71 9.10
N GLU A 120 0.57 10.42 10.09
CA GLU A 120 0.91 11.84 9.93
C GLU A 120 1.97 12.06 8.84
N VAL A 121 2.87 11.09 8.65
CA VAL A 121 3.98 11.16 7.70
C VAL A 121 3.59 10.59 6.34
N TRP A 122 2.81 9.50 6.28
CA TRP A 122 2.62 8.72 5.06
C TRP A 122 1.24 8.94 4.43
N SER A 123 1.22 9.26 3.14
CA SER A 123 0.05 9.09 2.27
C SER A 123 0.05 7.71 1.65
N GLY A 124 -1.12 7.20 1.27
CA GLY A 124 -1.26 5.92 0.56
C GLY A 124 -2.27 5.99 -0.58
N LEU A 125 -1.95 5.42 -1.73
CA LEU A 125 -2.85 5.26 -2.88
C LEU A 125 -3.17 3.78 -3.08
N LYS A 126 -4.46 3.44 -3.06
CA LYS A 126 -4.94 2.11 -3.42
C LYS A 126 -5.03 2.00 -4.94
N VAL A 127 -4.39 0.97 -5.49
CA VAL A 127 -4.48 0.59 -6.90
C VAL A 127 -4.84 -0.89 -7.02
N VAL A 128 -5.48 -1.25 -8.12
CA VAL A 128 -5.88 -2.63 -8.42
C VAL A 128 -5.64 -2.93 -9.90
N ILE A 129 -5.55 -4.21 -10.25
CA ILE A 129 -5.55 -4.63 -11.66
C ILE A 129 -6.89 -4.22 -12.27
N ARG A 130 -6.82 -3.51 -13.41
CA ARG A 130 -7.98 -3.14 -14.23
C ARG A 130 -8.82 -4.37 -14.52
N LYS A 131 -10.15 -4.24 -14.47
CA LYS A 131 -11.04 -5.41 -14.61
C LYS A 131 -10.81 -6.13 -15.94
N GLU A 132 -10.59 -5.37 -17.01
CA GLU A 132 -10.29 -5.85 -18.36
C GLU A 132 -8.94 -6.59 -18.47
N ASN A 133 -8.03 -6.42 -17.51
CA ASN A 133 -6.70 -7.03 -17.50
C ASN A 133 -6.61 -8.25 -16.56
N ARG A 134 -7.70 -8.61 -15.87
CA ARG A 134 -7.73 -9.76 -14.98
C ARG A 134 -7.88 -11.05 -15.79
N LYS A 135 -7.13 -12.07 -15.40
CA LYS A 135 -7.18 -13.42 -16.00
C LYS A 135 -8.31 -14.25 -15.43
#